data_AF-A0A8T3X9W1-F1
#
_entry.id   AF-A0A8T3X9W1-F1
#
_cell.length_a   1.000
_cell.length_b   1.000
_cell.length_c   1.000
_cell.angle_alpha   90.00
_cell.angle_beta   90.00
_cell.angle_gamma   90.00
#
_symmetry.space_group_name_H-M   'P 1'
#
loop_
_entity.id
_entity.type
_entity.pdbx_description
1 polymer ?
#
loop_
_entity_poly.entity_id
_entity_poly.type
_entity_poly.pdbx_seq_one_letter_code
_entity_poly.pdbx_strand_id
1 'polypeptide(L)'
;GRYYKKALEIKEIIKGEFSNAFKKIDCLIMPTVPSLPWKIGEGLKMKPEEVYAADALTIPANLAGICAISIPIGIIQEGKEMIPVGMQVTCDILQESKMLSIAKKVEVL
;
A
#
# COMPACT_ATOMS: atom_id res chain seq x y z
N GLY A 1 20.37 0.89 -19.85
CA GLY A 1 21.37 0.59 -18.79
C GLY A 1 21.03 -0.71 -18.09
N ARG A 2 22.04 -1.45 -17.61
CA ARG A 2 21.87 -2.81 -17.02
C ARG A 2 20.85 -2.89 -15.88
N TYR A 3 20.85 -1.91 -14.97
CA TYR A 3 19.92 -1.87 -13.82
C TYR A 3 18.48 -1.54 -14.23
N TYR A 4 18.30 -0.57 -15.13
CA TYR A 4 16.98 -0.16 -15.59
C TYR A 4 16.25 -1.29 -16.33
N LYS A 5 16.97 -2.05 -17.19
CA LYS A 5 16.38 -3.20 -17.88
C LYS A 5 15.89 -4.25 -16.88
N LYS A 6 16.71 -4.59 -15.89
CA LYS A 6 16.34 -5.54 -14.83
C LYS A 6 15.15 -5.04 -13.99
N ALA A 7 15.07 -3.75 -13.71
CA ALA A 7 13.93 -3.16 -13.01
C ALA A 7 12.62 -3.27 -13.81
N LEU A 8 12.68 -3.07 -15.14
CA LEU A 8 11.52 -3.27 -16.02
C LEU A 8 11.08 -4.75 -16.08
N GLU A 9 12.02 -5.69 -16.12
CA GLU A 9 11.71 -7.13 -16.05
C GLU A 9 10.99 -7.48 -14.74
N ILE A 10 11.46 -6.97 -13.60
CA ILE A 10 10.80 -7.17 -12.30
C ILE A 10 9.42 -6.52 -12.28
N LYS A 11 9.26 -5.33 -12.86
CA LYS A 11 7.95 -4.65 -12.95
C LYS A 11 6.92 -5.51 -13.69
N GLU A 12 7.31 -6.13 -14.80
CA GLU A 12 6.42 -7.02 -15.55
C GLU A 12 6.04 -8.29 -14.74
N ILE A 13 6.98 -8.84 -13.97
CA ILE A 13 6.70 -9.97 -13.07
C ILE A 13 5.66 -9.56 -12.03
N ILE A 14 5.85 -8.42 -11.34
CA ILE A 14 4.92 -7.92 -10.32
C ILE A 14 3.51 -7.75 -10.92
N LYS A 15 3.41 -7.15 -12.11
CA LYS A 15 2.14 -6.98 -12.82
C LYS A 15 1.46 -8.31 -13.12
N GLY A 16 2.22 -9.30 -13.57
CA GLY A 16 1.74 -10.66 -13.83
C GLY A 16 1.19 -11.35 -12.57
N GLU A 17 1.88 -11.23 -11.45
CA GLU A 17 1.46 -11.80 -10.16
C GLU A 17 0.12 -11.21 -9.69
N PHE A 18 -0.06 -9.89 -9.74
CA PHE A 18 -1.34 -9.26 -9.41
C PHE A 18 -2.46 -9.68 -10.36
N SER A 19 -2.20 -9.68 -11.67
CA SER A 19 -3.19 -10.12 -12.66
C SER A 19 -3.63 -11.56 -12.42
N ASN A 20 -2.71 -12.44 -12.00
CA ASN A 20 -3.04 -13.81 -11.64
C ASN A 20 -3.78 -13.93 -10.31
N ALA A 21 -3.44 -13.10 -9.32
CA ALA A 21 -4.12 -13.05 -8.04
C ALA A 21 -5.59 -12.61 -8.21
N PHE A 22 -5.85 -11.55 -8.97
CA PHE A 22 -7.21 -11.01 -9.20
C PHE A 22 -8.13 -11.93 -10.02
N LYS A 23 -7.60 -13.00 -10.65
CA LYS A 23 -8.44 -14.08 -11.20
C LYS A 23 -9.14 -14.89 -10.10
N LYS A 24 -8.64 -14.83 -8.87
CA LYS A 24 -9.11 -15.64 -7.73
C LYS A 24 -9.73 -14.81 -6.61
N ILE A 25 -9.45 -13.50 -6.57
CA ILE A 25 -9.91 -12.60 -5.51
C ILE A 25 -10.49 -11.32 -6.13
N ASP A 26 -11.48 -10.73 -5.45
CA ASP A 26 -12.08 -9.46 -5.88
C ASP A 26 -11.26 -8.22 -5.49
N CYS A 27 -10.55 -8.31 -4.38
CA CYS A 27 -9.68 -7.27 -3.85
C CYS A 27 -8.59 -7.87 -2.97
N LEU A 28 -7.52 -7.11 -2.76
CA LEU A 28 -6.49 -7.36 -1.76
C LEU A 28 -6.59 -6.28 -0.69
N ILE A 29 -6.45 -6.68 0.57
CA ILE A 29 -6.52 -5.77 1.73
C ILE A 29 -5.25 -5.95 2.57
N MET A 30 -4.62 -4.83 2.93
CA MET A 30 -3.42 -4.80 3.78
C MET A 30 -3.31 -3.46 4.51
N PRO A 31 -2.47 -3.31 5.56
CA PRO A 31 -2.13 -2.00 6.09
C PRO A 31 -1.56 -1.08 4.98
N THR A 32 -1.81 0.22 5.06
CA THR A 32 -1.23 1.16 4.09
C THR A 32 0.28 1.32 4.30
N VAL A 33 0.72 1.38 5.56
CA VAL A 33 2.12 1.54 5.96
C VAL A 33 2.43 0.45 6.99
N PRO A 34 3.61 -0.20 6.96
CA PRO A 34 3.93 -1.32 7.84
C PRO A 34 4.27 -0.90 9.29
N SER A 35 4.39 0.39 9.57
CA SER A 35 4.73 0.94 10.90
C SER A 35 3.88 2.15 11.24
N LEU A 36 3.90 2.52 12.53
CA LEU A 36 3.38 3.79 12.99
C LEU A 36 4.23 4.96 12.45
N PRO A 37 3.65 6.17 12.33
CA PRO A 37 4.37 7.36 11.91
C PRO A 37 5.50 7.71 12.89
N TRP A 38 6.64 8.12 12.35
CA TRP A 38 7.75 8.63 13.15
C TRP A 38 7.53 10.10 13.51
N LYS A 39 8.24 10.58 14.54
CA LYS A 39 8.18 12.01 14.90
C LYS A 39 8.90 12.85 13.85
N ILE A 40 8.51 14.11 13.78
CA ILE A 40 9.12 15.08 12.88
C ILE A 40 10.62 15.15 13.13
N GLY A 41 11.41 14.91 12.07
CA GLY A 41 12.87 14.92 12.12
C GLY A 41 13.54 13.60 12.50
N GLU A 42 12.79 12.56 12.90
CA GLU A 42 13.36 11.23 13.17
C GLU A 42 13.80 10.53 11.89
N GLY A 43 12.98 10.61 10.83
CA GLY A 43 13.31 9.99 9.53
C GLY A 43 14.61 10.49 8.89
N LEU A 44 15.07 11.71 9.23
CA LEU A 44 16.34 12.25 8.74
C LEU A 44 17.57 11.58 9.39
N LYS A 45 17.37 10.92 10.53
CA LYS A 45 18.42 10.23 11.29
C LYS A 45 18.45 8.73 11.02
N MET A 46 17.41 8.20 10.38
CA MET A 46 17.27 6.79 10.02
C MET A 46 18.08 6.47 8.77
N LYS A 47 18.34 5.18 8.55
CA LYS A 47 18.99 4.73 7.31
C LYS A 47 18.03 4.87 6.12
N PRO A 48 18.53 5.15 4.91
CA PRO A 48 17.68 5.29 3.73
C PRO A 48 16.78 4.07 3.48
N GLU A 49 17.27 2.86 3.75
CA GLU A 49 16.50 1.63 3.55
C GLU A 49 15.29 1.54 4.49
N GLU A 50 15.42 2.05 5.71
CA GLU A 50 14.34 2.09 6.70
C GLU A 50 13.27 3.10 6.28
N VAL A 51 13.70 4.24 5.73
CA VAL A 51 12.78 5.26 5.20
C VAL A 51 12.01 4.71 4.00
N TYR A 52 12.68 4.01 3.08
CA TYR A 52 12.04 3.42 1.91
C TYR A 52 11.10 2.25 2.25
N ALA A 53 11.35 1.54 3.35
CA ALA A 53 10.48 0.45 3.79
C ALA A 53 9.07 0.94 4.17
N ALA A 54 8.88 2.22 4.48
CA ALA A 54 7.56 2.80 4.72
C ALA A 54 6.61 2.62 3.52
N ASP A 55 7.16 2.65 2.30
CA ASP A 55 6.41 2.49 1.05
C ASP A 55 6.37 1.04 0.52
N ALA A 56 6.86 0.07 1.30
CA ALA A 56 6.93 -1.33 0.87
C ALA A 56 5.56 -1.90 0.45
N LEU A 57 4.47 -1.40 1.06
CA LEU A 57 3.11 -1.86 0.79
C LEU A 57 2.37 -1.00 -0.25
N THR A 58 2.86 0.19 -0.60
CA THR A 58 2.20 1.12 -1.53
C THR A 58 2.80 1.05 -2.95
N ILE A 59 4.12 0.87 -3.07
CA ILE A 59 4.83 0.78 -4.35
C ILE A 59 4.29 -0.32 -5.29
N PRO A 60 3.94 -1.53 -4.81
CA PRO A 60 3.50 -2.60 -5.70
C PRO A 60 2.28 -2.21 -6.56
N ALA A 61 1.34 -1.42 -6.02
CA ALA A 61 0.17 -0.95 -6.75
C ALA A 61 0.57 -0.04 -7.92
N ASN A 62 1.50 0.90 -7.70
CA ASN A 62 2.03 1.81 -8.72
C ASN A 62 2.77 1.05 -9.83
N LEU A 63 3.54 0.01 -9.47
CA LEU A 63 4.28 -0.81 -10.42
C LEU A 63 3.37 -1.69 -11.29
N ALA A 64 2.34 -2.27 -10.67
CA ALA A 64 1.36 -3.10 -11.37
C ALA A 64 0.35 -2.28 -12.20
N GLY A 65 0.16 -0.99 -11.86
CA GLY A 65 -0.79 -0.10 -12.52
C GLY A 65 -2.24 -0.43 -12.15
N ILE A 66 -2.47 -0.87 -10.91
CA ILE A 66 -3.76 -1.30 -10.37
C ILE A 66 -4.35 -0.23 -9.45
N CYS A 67 -5.65 -0.32 -9.15
CA CYS A 67 -6.35 0.65 -8.32
C CYS A 67 -6.05 0.39 -6.84
N ALA A 68 -5.74 1.43 -6.06
CA ALA A 68 -5.57 1.33 -4.61
C ALA A 68 -6.11 2.57 -3.90
N ILE A 69 -6.70 2.38 -2.71
CA ILE A 69 -7.18 3.45 -1.82
C ILE A 69 -6.78 3.16 -0.37
N SER A 70 -6.36 4.19 0.36
CA SER A 70 -6.15 4.11 1.81
C SER A 70 -7.34 4.73 2.54
N ILE A 71 -7.90 4.00 3.50
CA ILE A 71 -9.01 4.45 4.35
C ILE A 71 -8.64 4.30 5.84
N PRO A 72 -9.14 5.18 6.73
CA PRO A 72 -8.99 5.00 8.16
C PRO A 72 -9.79 3.79 8.63
N ILE A 73 -9.21 2.99 9.52
CA ILE A 73 -9.88 1.82 10.12
C ILE A 73 -9.81 1.78 11.65
N GLY A 74 -9.20 2.78 12.27
CA GLY A 74 -9.13 2.88 13.72
C GLY A 74 -8.02 3.79 14.20
N ILE A 75 -7.81 3.72 15.51
CA ILE A 75 -6.81 4.51 16.22
C ILE A 75 -6.03 3.57 17.14
N ILE A 76 -4.70 3.67 17.12
CA ILE A 76 -3.81 3.02 18.07
C ILE A 76 -3.39 4.06 19.12
N GLN A 77 -3.47 3.68 20.39
CA GLN A 77 -2.97 4.49 21.48
C GLN A 77 -1.50 4.12 21.76
N GLU A 78 -0.60 5.09 21.58
CA GLU A 78 0.82 4.96 21.94
C GLU A 78 1.15 5.96 23.04
N GLY A 79 1.14 5.49 24.29
CA GLY A 79 1.25 6.35 25.46
C GLY A 79 0.08 7.34 25.57
N LYS A 80 0.36 8.63 25.36
CA LYS A 80 -0.65 9.71 25.37
C LYS A 80 -1.13 10.09 23.97
N GLU A 81 -0.54 9.53 22.92
CA GLU A 81 -0.85 9.87 21.54
C GLU A 81 -1.90 8.91 20.98
N MET A 82 -2.82 9.47 20.19
CA MET A 82 -3.87 8.75 19.48
C MET A 82 -3.53 8.81 18.00
N ILE A 83 -3.09 7.70 17.43
CA ILE A 83 -2.53 7.62 16.09
C ILE A 83 -3.53 6.93 15.16
N PRO A 84 -4.06 7.63 14.14
CA PRO A 84 -4.92 7.01 13.13
C PRO A 84 -4.16 5.94 12.35
N VAL A 85 -4.79 4.79 12.14
CA VAL A 85 -4.24 3.71 11.29
C VAL A 85 -5.07 3.52 10.03
N GLY A 86 -4.37 3.32 8.93
CA GLY A 86 -4.93 3.18 7.60
C GLY A 86 -4.87 1.75 7.07
N MET A 87 -5.90 1.38 6.33
CA MET A 87 -5.97 0.15 5.56
C MET A 87 -6.05 0.48 4.08
N GLN A 88 -5.27 -0.23 3.29
CA GLN A 88 -5.25 -0.15 1.85
C GLN A 88 -6.15 -1.24 1.25
N VAL A 89 -7.07 -0.81 0.38
CA VAL A 89 -7.90 -1.70 -0.45
C VAL A 89 -7.41 -1.57 -1.89
N THR A 90 -6.99 -2.69 -2.48
CA THR A 90 -6.46 -2.75 -3.84
C THR A 90 -7.35 -3.64 -4.71
N CYS A 91 -7.71 -3.17 -5.90
CA CYS A 91 -8.49 -3.91 -6.90
C CYS A 91 -7.77 -3.92 -8.25
N ASP A 92 -8.23 -4.79 -9.15
CA ASP A 92 -7.66 -4.89 -10.49
C ASP A 92 -7.84 -3.60 -11.32
N ILE A 93 -7.13 -3.53 -12.45
CA ILE A 93 -7.15 -2.42 -13.40
C ILE A 93 -8.59 -2.02 -13.76
N LEU A 94 -8.88 -0.72 -13.68
CA LEU A 94 -10.18 -0.11 -14.01
C LEU A 94 -11.35 -0.62 -13.16
N GLN A 95 -11.09 -1.04 -11.92
CA GLN A 95 -12.11 -1.47 -10.96
C GLN A 95 -12.32 -0.47 -9.81
N GLU A 96 -12.11 0.83 -10.03
CA GLU A 96 -12.25 1.89 -9.01
C GLU A 96 -13.64 1.88 -8.38
N SER A 97 -14.70 1.66 -9.17
CA SER A 97 -16.08 1.58 -8.65
C SER A 97 -16.25 0.43 -7.65
N LYS A 98 -15.65 -0.74 -7.92
CA LYS A 98 -15.64 -1.88 -7.00
C LYS A 98 -14.82 -1.55 -5.74
N MET A 99 -13.61 -1.01 -5.94
CA MET A 99 -12.72 -0.60 -4.86
C MET A 99 -13.39 0.40 -3.90
N LEU A 100 -14.03 1.46 -4.42
CA LEU A 100 -14.73 2.46 -3.62
C LEU A 100 -15.94 1.88 -2.88
N SER A 101 -16.68 0.96 -3.51
CA SER A 101 -17.81 0.27 -2.87
C SER A 101 -17.36 -0.61 -1.69
N ILE A 102 -16.23 -1.31 -1.84
CA ILE A 102 -15.61 -2.10 -0.76
C ILE A 102 -15.10 -1.17 0.33
N ALA A 103 -14.33 -0.14 -0.03
CA ALA A 103 -13.76 0.82 0.91
C ALA A 103 -14.84 1.47 1.79
N LYS A 104 -15.94 1.95 1.18
CA LYS A 104 -17.08 2.53 1.90
C LYS A 104 -17.75 1.58 2.91
N LYS A 105 -17.69 0.26 2.69
CA LYS A 105 -18.27 -0.72 3.61
C LYS A 105 -17.35 -1.05 4.79
N VAL A 106 -16.05 -0.85 4.62
CA VAL A 106 -15.04 -1.21 5.62
C VAL A 106 -14.49 0.00 6.36
N GLU A 107 -14.64 1.21 5.82
CA GLU A 107 -14.24 2.43 6.53
C GLU A 107 -14.96 2.52 7.87
N VAL A 108 -14.17 2.72 8.92
CA VAL A 108 -14.68 2.94 10.28
C VAL A 108 -14.30 4.37 10.65
N LEU A 109 -15.33 5.19 10.84
CA LEU A 109 -15.21 6.51 11.44
C LEU A 109 -15.23 6.39 12.97
#